data_AF-A0A8J7YJP8-F1
#
_entry.id   AF-A0A8J7YJP8-F1
#
_cell.length_a   1.000
_cell.length_b   1.000
_cell.length_c   1.000
_cell.angle_alpha   90.00
_cell.angle_beta   90.00
_cell.angle_gamma   90.00
#
_symmetry.space_group_name_H-M   'P 1'
#
loop_
_entity.id
_entity.type
_entity.pdbx_description
1 polymer ?
#
loop_
_entity_poly.entity_id
_entity_poly.type
_entity_poly.pdbx_seq_one_letter_code
_entity_poly.pdbx_strand_id
1 'polypeptide(L)'
;MSQGHQRVMLAFVLAESSLLGVLAVGLARGFVGPGGTFSELSDVARAVALLVVLVELVIPMAVYVDVVRRSDDPDWVWVHVATMPAVNLLGLVAYLDDRKRSRE
;
A
#
# COMPACT_ATOMS: atom_id res chain seq x y z
N MET A 1 13.22 9.24 -15.73
CA MET A 1 13.41 8.35 -14.56
C MET A 1 14.78 7.69 -14.63
N SER A 2 15.66 7.92 -13.64
CA SER A 2 16.91 7.13 -13.57
C SER A 2 16.57 5.69 -13.16
N GLN A 3 17.23 4.69 -13.75
CA GLN A 3 16.95 3.27 -13.46
C GLN A 3 17.04 2.91 -11.96
N GLY A 4 17.78 3.70 -11.17
CA GLY A 4 17.93 3.51 -9.72
C GLY A 4 16.62 3.70 -8.94
N HIS A 5 15.92 4.82 -9.16
CA HIS A 5 14.68 5.13 -8.42
C HIS A 5 13.58 4.10 -8.67
N GLN A 6 13.47 3.60 -9.91
CA GLN A 6 12.49 2.57 -10.25
C GLN A 6 12.72 1.25 -9.49
N ARG A 7 13.98 0.83 -9.37
CA ARG A 7 14.34 -0.42 -8.68
C ARG A 7 14.10 -0.31 -7.18
N VAL A 8 14.44 0.82 -6.58
CA VAL A 8 14.20 1.09 -5.16
C VAL A 8 12.70 1.09 -4.87
N MET A 9 11.90 1.80 -5.68
CA MET A 9 10.45 1.84 -5.54
C MET A 9 9.83 0.44 -5.70
N LEU A 10 10.25 -0.32 -6.71
CA LEU A 10 9.77 -1.69 -6.90
C LEU A 10 10.12 -2.58 -5.71
N ALA A 11 11.36 -2.51 -5.21
CA ALA A 11 11.79 -3.29 -4.05
C ALA A 11 10.95 -2.95 -2.81
N PHE A 12 10.66 -1.66 -2.60
CA PHE A 12 9.85 -1.20 -1.48
C PHE A 12 8.40 -1.67 -1.59
N VAL A 13 7.75 -1.45 -2.74
CA VAL A 13 6.38 -1.92 -3.00
C VAL A 13 6.27 -3.43 -2.86
N LEU A 14 7.26 -4.19 -3.36
CA LEU A 14 7.27 -5.65 -3.20
C LEU A 14 7.44 -6.06 -1.74
N ALA A 15 8.34 -5.42 -0.98
CA ALA A 15 8.56 -5.72 0.43
C ALA A 15 7.31 -5.43 1.27
N GLU A 16 6.71 -4.25 1.10
CA GLU A 16 5.49 -3.86 1.82
C GLU A 16 4.29 -4.72 1.44
N SER A 17 4.07 -4.94 0.14
CA SER A 17 2.98 -5.80 -0.34
C SER A 17 3.14 -7.23 0.16
N SER A 18 4.38 -7.73 0.27
CA SER A 18 4.64 -9.07 0.82
C SER A 18 4.31 -9.13 2.30
N LEU A 19 4.73 -8.13 3.08
CA LEU A 19 4.44 -8.06 4.51
C LEU A 19 2.94 -7.95 4.78
N LEU A 20 2.26 -7.02 4.10
CA LEU A 20 0.82 -6.83 4.20
C LEU A 20 0.06 -8.06 3.70
N GLY A 21 0.55 -8.72 2.64
CA GLY A 21 -0.02 -9.97 2.13
C GLY A 21 0.04 -11.10 3.14
N VAL A 22 1.18 -11.28 3.83
CA VAL A 22 1.31 -12.25 4.93
C VAL A 22 0.31 -11.95 6.04
N LEU A 23 0.17 -10.68 6.43
CA LEU A 23 -0.79 -10.27 7.45
C LEU A 23 -2.24 -10.53 7.03
N ALA A 24 -2.59 -10.22 5.78
CA ALA A 24 -3.93 -10.47 5.21
C ALA A 24 -4.26 -11.96 5.22
N VAL A 25 -3.32 -12.82 4.81
CA VAL A 25 -3.48 -14.28 4.86
C VAL A 25 -3.66 -14.76 6.30
N GLY A 26 -2.89 -14.22 7.25
CA GLY A 26 -3.06 -14.54 8.68
C GLY A 26 -4.46 -14.20 9.19
N LEU A 27 -4.94 -12.99 8.92
CA LEU A 27 -6.28 -12.53 9.28
C LEU A 27 -7.39 -13.37 8.60
N ALA A 28 -7.22 -13.69 7.32
CA ALA A 28 -8.17 -14.51 6.57
C ALA A 28 -8.26 -15.94 7.13
N ARG A 29 -7.12 -16.54 7.52
CA ARG A 29 -7.09 -17.87 8.17
C ARG A 29 -7.79 -17.86 9.53
N GLY A 30 -7.78 -16.73 10.24
CA GLY A 30 -8.53 -16.53 11.48
C GLY A 30 -10.04 -16.73 11.33
N PHE A 31 -10.61 -16.68 10.12
CA PHE A 31 -12.04 -16.96 9.88
C PHE A 31 -12.36 -18.43 9.59
N VAL A 32 -11.37 -19.24 9.22
CA VAL A 32 -11.59 -20.59 8.66
C VAL A 32 -11.25 -21.70 9.66
N GLY A 33 -10.59 -21.40 10.78
CA GLY A 33 -10.32 -22.42 11.80
C GLY A 33 -9.92 -21.91 13.18
N PRO A 34 -10.17 -22.72 14.24
CA PRO A 34 -9.93 -22.36 15.64
C PRO A 34 -8.45 -22.24 16.04
N GLY A 35 -7.51 -22.53 15.14
CA GLY A 35 -6.05 -22.37 15.35
C GLY A 35 -5.41 -21.26 14.52
N GLY A 36 -6.21 -20.36 13.93
CA GLY A 36 -5.69 -19.25 13.13
C GLY A 36 -5.02 -18.17 13.99
N THR A 37 -3.95 -17.58 13.47
CA THR A 37 -3.40 -16.33 14.02
C THR A 37 -4.56 -15.32 14.13
N PHE A 38 -4.71 -14.66 15.29
CA PHE A 38 -5.81 -13.73 15.58
C PHE A 38 -7.20 -14.35 15.88
N SER A 39 -7.28 -15.64 16.23
CA SER A 39 -8.52 -16.29 16.67
C SER A 39 -9.18 -15.63 17.90
N GLU A 40 -8.39 -14.98 18.75
CA GLU A 40 -8.83 -14.25 19.95
C GLU A 40 -9.60 -12.94 19.63
N LEU A 41 -9.49 -12.43 18.40
CA LEU A 41 -10.23 -11.24 17.98
C LEU A 41 -11.69 -11.60 17.66
N SER A 42 -12.63 -10.67 17.92
CA SER A 42 -14.00 -10.83 17.42
C SER A 42 -14.03 -10.85 15.89
N ASP A 43 -15.04 -11.50 15.30
CA ASP A 43 -15.17 -11.57 13.83
C ASP A 43 -15.24 -10.17 13.19
N VAL A 44 -15.89 -9.21 13.87
CA VAL A 44 -15.96 -7.81 13.44
C VAL A 44 -14.57 -7.17 13.46
N ALA A 45 -13.78 -7.36 14.52
CA ALA A 45 -12.43 -6.82 14.61
C ALA A 45 -11.51 -7.43 13.53
N ARG A 46 -11.62 -8.73 13.26
CA ARG A 46 -10.90 -9.40 12.16
C ARG A 46 -11.30 -8.83 10.80
N ALA A 47 -12.59 -8.57 10.58
CA ALA A 47 -13.09 -8.06 9.30
C ALA A 47 -12.60 -6.63 9.04
N VAL A 48 -12.66 -5.78 10.07
CA VAL A 48 -12.13 -4.40 10.00
C VAL A 48 -10.61 -4.42 9.76
N ALA A 49 -9.86 -5.24 10.51
CA ALA A 49 -8.42 -5.36 10.33
C ALA A 49 -8.07 -5.84 8.92
N LEU A 50 -8.79 -6.84 8.40
CA LEU A 50 -8.60 -7.34 7.04
C LEU A 50 -8.88 -6.26 6.00
N LEU A 51 -9.97 -5.50 6.17
CA LEU A 51 -10.31 -4.39 5.28
C LEU A 51 -9.21 -3.32 5.27
N VAL A 52 -8.70 -2.93 6.44
CA VAL A 52 -7.59 -1.97 6.57
C VAL A 52 -6.37 -2.49 5.81
N VAL A 53 -5.97 -3.74 6.04
CA VAL A 53 -4.81 -4.33 5.35
C VAL A 53 -5.00 -4.38 3.82
N LEU A 54 -6.21 -4.67 3.34
CA LEU A 54 -6.51 -4.68 1.91
C LEU A 54 -6.39 -3.26 1.30
N VAL A 55 -6.90 -2.24 2.00
CA VAL A 55 -6.74 -0.84 1.57
C VAL A 55 -5.26 -0.46 1.52
N GLU A 56 -4.52 -0.82 2.57
CA GLU A 56 -3.09 -0.54 2.69
C GLU A 56 -2.26 -1.24 1.59
N LEU A 57 -2.74 -2.36 1.06
CA LEU A 57 -2.08 -3.10 -0.02
C LEU A 57 -2.41 -2.54 -1.42
N VAL A 58 -3.62 -1.98 -1.59
CA VAL A 58 -4.06 -1.41 -2.87
C VAL A 58 -3.34 -0.10 -3.18
N ILE A 59 -3.12 0.76 -2.18
CA ILE A 59 -2.56 2.10 -2.40
C ILE A 59 -1.14 2.05 -3.02
N PRO A 60 -0.16 1.28 -2.48
CA PRO A 60 1.18 1.22 -3.05
C PRO A 60 1.20 0.67 -4.48
N MET A 61 0.34 -0.32 -4.78
CA MET A 61 0.20 -0.85 -6.14
C MET A 61 -0.37 0.20 -7.10
N ALA A 62 -1.41 0.92 -6.69
CA ALA A 62 -2.02 1.97 -7.51
C ALA A 62 -1.02 3.10 -7.80
N VAL A 63 -0.27 3.54 -6.79
CA VAL A 63 0.79 4.54 -6.93
C VAL A 63 1.87 4.05 -7.88
N TYR A 64 2.39 2.83 -7.71
CA TYR A 64 3.38 2.24 -8.62
C TYR A 64 2.91 2.22 -10.08
N VAL A 65 1.67 1.78 -10.32
CA VAL A 65 1.10 1.72 -11.67
C VAL A 65 0.96 3.12 -12.29
N ASP A 66 0.55 4.12 -11.51
CA ASP A 66 0.46 5.50 -11.98
C ASP A 66 1.85 6.08 -12.28
N VAL A 67 2.83 5.85 -11.41
CA VAL A 67 4.24 6.28 -11.60
C VAL A 67 4.84 5.68 -12.89
N VAL A 68 4.55 4.42 -13.19
CA VAL A 68 5.08 3.74 -14.37
C VAL A 68 4.43 4.23 -15.67
N ARG A 69 3.18 4.72 -15.60
CA ARG A 69 2.41 5.16 -16.77
C ARG A 69 2.61 6.63 -17.13
N ARG A 70 3.17 7.44 -16.23
CA ARG A 70 3.38 8.87 -16.46
C ARG A 70 4.70 9.15 -17.20
N SER A 71 4.71 10.27 -17.92
CA SER A 71 5.85 10.76 -18.69
C SER A 71 6.66 11.85 -17.95
N ASP A 72 6.07 12.41 -16.90
CA ASP A 72 6.58 13.44 -15.99
C ASP A 72 7.33 12.82 -14.78
N ASP A 73 8.28 13.58 -14.20
CA ASP A 73 9.06 13.14 -13.03
C ASP A 73 8.33 13.57 -11.74
N PRO A 74 7.86 12.63 -10.90
CA PRO A 74 7.20 12.95 -9.62
C PRO A 74 8.06 13.72 -8.65
N ASP A 75 7.38 14.37 -7.70
CA ASP A 75 7.94 14.47 -6.35
C ASP A 75 7.97 13.09 -5.66
N TRP A 76 9.19 12.56 -5.55
CA TRP A 76 9.47 11.25 -4.95
C TRP A 76 9.20 11.18 -3.45
N VAL A 77 9.06 12.32 -2.76
CA VAL A 77 8.66 12.35 -1.35
C VAL A 77 7.23 11.86 -1.21
N TRP A 78 6.31 12.38 -2.03
CA TRP A 78 4.91 11.97 -1.97
C TRP A 78 4.68 10.55 -2.46
N VAL A 79 5.48 10.08 -3.42
CA VAL A 79 5.49 8.67 -3.80
C VAL A 79 5.84 7.77 -2.61
N HIS A 80 6.88 8.12 -1.84
CA HIS A 80 7.26 7.33 -0.66
C HIS A 80 6.20 7.36 0.45
N VAL A 81 5.67 8.54 0.77
CA VAL A 81 4.63 8.65 1.82
C VAL A 81 3.37 7.90 1.41
N ALA A 82 2.99 7.94 0.13
CA ALA A 82 1.85 7.21 -0.39
C ALA A 82 2.06 5.69 -0.40
N THR A 83 3.30 5.20 -0.40
CA THR A 83 3.59 3.77 -0.28
C THR A 83 3.70 3.30 1.17
N MET A 84 4.14 4.16 2.09
CA MET A 84 4.35 3.79 3.49
C MET A 84 3.06 3.37 4.20
N PRO A 85 3.04 2.23 4.92
CA PRO A 85 1.87 1.78 5.65
C PRO A 85 1.48 2.76 6.75
N ALA A 86 0.19 2.80 7.07
CA ALA A 86 -0.46 3.70 8.04
C ALA A 86 -0.50 5.19 7.66
N VAL A 87 0.38 5.67 6.80
CA VAL A 87 0.39 7.06 6.29
C VAL A 87 0.04 7.17 4.81
N ASN A 88 -0.12 6.04 4.12
CA ASN A 88 -0.37 5.98 2.68
C ASN A 88 -1.59 6.78 2.23
N LEU A 89 -2.65 6.89 3.03
CA LEU A 89 -3.83 7.69 2.69
C LEU A 89 -3.50 9.18 2.63
N LEU A 90 -2.74 9.70 3.59
CA LEU A 90 -2.30 11.09 3.59
C LEU A 90 -1.29 11.36 2.47
N GLY A 91 -0.36 10.43 2.28
CA GLY A 91 0.59 10.47 1.17
C GLY A 91 -0.10 10.43 -0.18
N LEU A 92 -1.13 9.60 -0.35
CA LEU A 92 -1.91 9.48 -1.57
C LEU A 92 -2.64 10.80 -1.87
N VAL A 93 -3.23 11.46 -0.89
CA VAL A 93 -3.87 12.76 -1.08
C VAL A 93 -2.86 13.80 -1.58
N ALA A 94 -1.69 13.89 -0.94
CA ALA A 94 -0.65 14.82 -1.34
C ALA A 94 -0.07 14.49 -2.73
N TYR A 95 0.11 13.19 -3.03
CA TYR A 95 0.52 12.69 -4.34
C TYR A 95 -0.47 13.08 -5.45
N LEU A 96 -1.77 12.96 -5.18
CA LEU A 96 -2.81 13.31 -6.13
C LEU A 96 -2.90 14.82 -6.36
N ASP A 97 -2.66 15.63 -5.32
CA ASP A 97 -2.59 17.09 -5.43
C ASP A 97 -1.38 17.55 -6.26
N ASP A 98 -0.20 16.97 -6.00
CA ASP A 98 1.01 17.20 -6.79
C ASP A 98 0.78 16.88 -8.28
N ARG A 99 0.23 15.69 -8.56
CA ARG A 99 -0.13 15.25 -9.92
C ARG A 99 -1.11 16.19 -10.62
N LYS A 100 -2.05 16.79 -9.87
CA LYS A 100 -2.99 17.77 -10.43
C LYS A 100 -2.26 19.05 -10.82
N ARG A 101 -1.40 19.57 -9.95
CA ARG A 101 -0.62 20.79 -10.21
C ARG A 101 0.33 20.64 -11.39
N SER A 102 0.93 19.46 -11.60
CA SER A 102 1.81 19.20 -12.75
C SER A 102 1.08 19.20 -14.11
N ARG A 103 -0.26 19.19 -14.12
CA ARG A 103 -1.09 19.21 -15.35
C ARG A 103 -1.69 20.58 -15.67
N GLU A 104 -1.63 21.52 -14.73
CA GLU A 104 -2.03 22.92 -14.90
C GLU A 104 -0.88 23.74 -15.50
#